data_AF-A0A5E4HRH6-F1
#
_entry.id   AF-A0A5E4HRH6-F1
#
_cell.length_a   1.000
_cell.length_b   1.000
_cell.length_c   1.000
_cell.angle_alpha   90.00
_cell.angle_beta   90.00
_cell.angle_gamma   90.00
#
_symmetry.space_group_name_H-M   'P 1'
#
loop_
_entity.id
_entity.type
_entity.pdbx_description
1 polymer ?
#
loop_
_entity_poly.entity_id
_entity_poly.type
_entity_poly.pdbx_seq_one_letter_code
_entity_poly.pdbx_strand_id
1 'polypeptide(L)'
;MNYEILLPNSSFKECAGYIKKNFKEIYYVPAGYKIFDNYLIGVPPIPIAVDNEDIIMPYVKPCHGCFVLRIPGKEEIEVLRREKL
;
A
#
# COMPACT_ATOMS: atom_id res chain seq x y z
N MET A 1 14.81 4.22 -5.41
CA MET A 1 14.08 3.59 -4.28
C MET A 1 14.03 2.10 -4.58
N ASN A 2 14.44 1.24 -3.65
CA ASN A 2 14.32 -0.20 -3.84
C ASN A 2 12.86 -0.59 -3.62
N TYR A 3 12.26 -1.31 -4.57
CA TYR A 3 10.92 -1.85 -4.44
C TYR A 3 10.81 -3.18 -5.20
N GLU A 4 9.87 -4.01 -4.77
CA GLU A 4 9.47 -5.24 -5.44
C GLU A 4 8.00 -5.11 -5.88
N ILE A 5 7.66 -5.62 -7.07
CA ILE A 5 6.27 -5.71 -7.53
C ILE A 5 5.75 -7.10 -7.16
N LEU A 6 4.81 -7.15 -6.22
CA LEU A 6 4.18 -8.40 -5.78
C LEU A 6 2.98 -8.81 -6.66
N LEU A 7 2.28 -7.82 -7.20
CA LEU A 7 1.18 -8.02 -8.14
C LEU A 7 1.21 -6.93 -9.23
N PRO A 8 1.49 -7.29 -10.50
CA PRO A 8 1.50 -6.33 -11.60
C PRO A 8 0.11 -6.13 -12.23
N ASN A 9 -0.08 -4.96 -12.87
CA ASN A 9 -1.15 -4.67 -13.85
C ASN A 9 -2.54 -5.26 -13.50
N SER A 10 -3.07 -4.86 -12.36
CA SER A 10 -4.33 -5.36 -11.80
C SER A 10 -5.32 -4.22 -11.54
N SER A 11 -6.58 -4.56 -11.24
CA SER A 11 -7.59 -3.61 -10.79
C SER A 11 -7.39 -3.20 -9.33
N PHE A 12 -7.98 -2.06 -8.93
CA PHE A 12 -8.03 -1.63 -7.53
C PHE A 12 -8.53 -2.71 -6.57
N LYS A 13 -9.59 -3.42 -6.98
CA LYS A 13 -10.23 -4.47 -6.20
C LYS A 13 -9.30 -5.67 -6.01
N GLU A 14 -8.56 -6.05 -7.05
CA GLU A 14 -7.61 -7.17 -6.99
C GLU A 14 -6.42 -6.82 -6.11
N CYS A 15 -5.82 -5.64 -6.25
CA CYS A 15 -4.72 -5.20 -5.39
C CYS A 15 -5.16 -5.15 -3.92
N ALA A 16 -6.32 -4.56 -3.63
CA ALA A 16 -6.86 -4.52 -2.28
C ALA A 16 -7.15 -5.94 -1.72
N GLY A 17 -7.72 -6.82 -2.55
CA GLY A 17 -7.97 -8.21 -2.18
C GLY A 17 -6.69 -9.01 -1.94
N TYR A 18 -5.66 -8.80 -2.75
CA TYR A 18 -4.35 -9.41 -2.57
C TYR A 18 -3.73 -9.02 -1.23
N ILE A 19 -3.74 -7.74 -0.88
CA ILE A 19 -3.19 -7.27 0.41
C ILE A 19 -3.96 -7.90 1.57
N LYS A 20 -5.31 -7.85 1.53
CA LYS A 20 -6.18 -8.41 2.58
C LYS A 20 -6.03 -9.91 2.80
N LYS A 21 -5.69 -10.65 1.75
CA LYS A 21 -5.58 -12.12 1.80
C LYS A 21 -4.21 -12.59 2.28
N ASN A 22 -3.14 -11.87 1.94
CA ASN A 22 -1.77 -12.35 2.11
C ASN A 22 -1.05 -11.76 3.34
N PHE A 23 -1.56 -10.68 3.92
CA PHE A 23 -0.91 -9.99 5.05
C PHE A 23 -1.82 -9.91 6.27
N LYS A 24 -1.23 -9.71 7.45
CA LYS A 24 -1.94 -9.73 8.74
C LYS A 24 -2.06 -8.35 9.38
N GLU A 25 -0.99 -7.58 9.41
CA GLU A 25 -0.98 -6.21 9.94
C GLU A 25 -1.39 -5.27 8.81
N ILE A 26 -2.66 -4.85 8.82
CA ILE A 26 -3.26 -4.03 7.76
C ILE A 26 -3.85 -2.77 8.38
N TYR A 27 -3.49 -1.63 7.79
CA TYR A 27 -4.02 -0.31 8.08
C TYR A 27 -4.93 0.15 6.93
N TYR A 28 -6.00 0.85 7.26
CA TYR A 28 -6.98 1.33 6.30
C TYR A 28 -6.91 2.84 6.22
N VAL A 29 -6.36 3.36 5.12
CA VAL A 29 -6.13 4.78 4.96
C VAL A 29 -7.16 5.42 4.00
N PRO A 30 -7.48 6.72 4.15
CA PRO A 30 -8.30 7.43 3.19
C PRO A 30 -7.57 7.64 1.85
N ALA A 31 -8.33 7.95 0.79
CA ALA A 31 -7.74 8.44 -0.45
C ALA A 31 -7.04 9.80 -0.18
N GLY A 32 -5.88 10.01 -0.81
CA GLY A 32 -5.05 11.19 -0.53
C GLY A 32 -4.19 11.05 0.74
N TYR A 33 -4.10 9.88 1.36
CA TYR A 33 -3.09 9.62 2.39
C TYR A 33 -1.68 9.77 1.80
N LYS A 34 -0.79 10.49 2.51
CA LYS A 34 0.58 10.74 2.07
C LYS A 34 1.51 9.69 2.69
N ILE A 35 2.25 8.97 1.85
CA ILE A 35 3.25 7.97 2.26
C ILE A 35 4.40 7.96 1.23
N PHE A 36 5.65 7.86 1.67
CA PHE A 36 6.83 7.94 0.80
C PHE A 36 6.82 9.16 -0.14
N ASP A 37 6.41 10.32 0.39
CA ASP A 37 6.20 11.56 -0.36
C ASP A 37 5.19 11.50 -1.53
N ASN A 38 4.41 10.43 -1.62
CA ASN A 38 3.36 10.25 -2.63
C ASN A 38 1.97 10.24 -1.99
N TYR A 39 0.98 10.74 -2.73
CA TYR A 39 -0.42 10.66 -2.34
C TYR A 39 -1.06 9.40 -2.91
N LEU A 40 -1.64 8.57 -2.05
CA LEU A 40 -2.31 7.36 -2.50
C LEU A 40 -3.62 7.68 -3.22
N ILE A 41 -3.72 7.13 -4.43
CA ILE A 41 -4.91 7.21 -5.27
C ILE A 41 -5.59 5.84 -5.23
N GLY A 42 -6.90 5.82 -5.04
CA GLY A 42 -7.67 4.58 -5.10
C GLY A 42 -9.04 4.69 -4.46
N VAL A 43 -9.72 3.55 -4.35
CA VAL A 43 -11.04 3.44 -3.73
C VAL A 43 -10.85 3.27 -2.22
N PRO A 44 -11.24 4.26 -1.40
CA PRO A 44 -11.12 4.14 0.05
C PRO A 44 -12.15 3.15 0.64
N PRO A 45 -11.85 2.54 1.80
CA PRO A 45 -10.58 2.61 2.51
C PRO A 45 -9.49 1.79 1.80
N ILE A 46 -8.33 2.40 1.58
CA ILE A 46 -7.20 1.81 0.87
C ILE A 46 -6.40 0.96 1.87
N PRO A 47 -6.25 -0.35 1.66
CA PRO A 47 -5.46 -1.19 2.56
C PRO A 47 -3.96 -0.99 2.29
N ILE A 48 -3.20 -0.72 3.34
CA ILE A 48 -1.74 -0.79 3.39
C ILE A 48 -1.39 -1.87 4.41
N ALA A 49 -0.42 -2.72 4.13
CA ALA A 49 0.06 -3.70 5.10
C ALA A 49 1.51 -3.45 5.50
N VAL A 50 1.84 -3.93 6.70
CA VAL A 50 3.22 -4.03 7.19
C VAL A 50 3.65 -5.49 7.15
N ASP A 51 4.81 -5.75 6.56
CA ASP A 51 5.44 -7.06 6.52
C ASP A 51 6.93 -6.92 6.86
N ASN A 52 7.30 -7.27 8.10
CA ASN A 52 8.62 -6.98 8.68
C ASN A 52 8.93 -5.47 8.70
N GLU A 53 9.98 -5.03 8.00
CA GLU A 53 10.36 -3.61 7.86
C GLU A 53 9.89 -3.00 6.53
N ASP A 54 9.00 -3.70 5.81
CA ASP A 54 8.46 -3.26 4.53
C ASP A 54 7.00 -2.83 4.62
N ILE A 55 6.67 -1.82 3.81
CA ILE A 55 5.31 -1.40 3.50
C ILE A 55 4.84 -2.12 2.24
N ILE A 56 3.64 -2.67 2.31
CA ILE A 56 2.92 -3.26 1.19
C ILE A 56 1.75 -2.35 0.83
N MET A 57 1.77 -1.74 -0.35
CA MET A 57 0.75 -0.77 -0.73
C MET A 57 0.31 -0.92 -2.19
N PRO A 58 -0.96 -0.57 -2.50
CA PRO A 58 -1.37 -0.40 -3.87
C PRO A 58 -0.74 0.86 -4.45
N TYR A 59 -0.26 0.78 -5.69
CA TYR A 59 0.28 1.91 -6.43
C TYR A 59 -0.40 2.01 -7.79
N VAL A 60 -0.98 3.17 -8.07
CA VAL A 60 -1.69 3.43 -9.32
C VAL A 60 -0.80 4.19 -10.26
N LYS A 61 -0.62 3.64 -11.46
CA LYS A 61 0.01 4.37 -12.55
C LYS A 61 -1.05 4.70 -13.60
N PRO A 62 -1.32 5.99 -13.89
CA PRO A 62 -2.26 6.38 -14.95
C PRO A 62 -1.96 5.65 -16.25
N CYS A 63 -3.01 5.13 -16.91
CA CYS A 63 -2.94 4.34 -18.15
C CYS A 63 -2.29 2.95 -18.07
N HIS A 64 -1.72 2.54 -16.91
CA HIS A 64 -0.99 1.27 -16.78
C HIS A 64 -1.56 0.34 -15.70
N GLY A 65 -2.59 0.76 -14.98
CA GLY A 65 -3.27 -0.04 -13.97
C GLY A 65 -2.76 0.16 -12.54
N CYS A 66 -3.16 -0.75 -11.65
CA CYS A 66 -2.77 -0.77 -10.25
C CYS A 66 -1.78 -1.93 -9.99
N PHE A 67 -0.85 -1.69 -9.07
CA PHE A 67 0.21 -2.62 -8.70
C PHE A 67 0.17 -2.81 -7.19
N VAL A 68 0.63 -3.95 -6.69
CA VAL A 68 1.00 -4.10 -5.27
C VAL A 68 2.51 -4.03 -5.19
N LEU A 69 3.02 -3.05 -4.44
CA LEU A 69 4.45 -2.85 -4.22
C LEU A 69 4.82 -3.27 -2.80
N ARG A 70 6.03 -3.81 -2.65
CA ARG A 70 6.74 -3.94 -1.37
C ARG A 70 7.91 -2.94 -1.37
N ILE A 71 7.98 -2.10 -0.34
CA ILE A 71 8.96 -1.03 -0.24
C ILE A 71 9.51 -1.01 1.20
N PRO A 72 10.84 -1.07 1.41
CA PRO A 72 11.42 -0.85 2.73
C PRO A 72 11.02 0.51 3.29
N GLY A 73 10.45 0.53 4.50
CA GLY A 73 9.68 1.68 4.96
C GLY A 73 9.59 1.84 6.47
N LYS A 74 10.68 1.55 7.19
CA LYS A 74 10.70 1.61 8.66
C LYS A 74 10.12 2.90 9.26
N GLU A 75 10.44 4.05 8.68
CA GLU A 75 9.91 5.34 9.15
C GLU A 75 8.40 5.48 8.94
N GLU A 76 7.89 5.06 7.78
CA GLU A 76 6.45 5.07 7.46
C GLU A 76 5.67 4.09 8.35
N ILE A 77 6.27 2.95 8.70
CA ILE A 77 5.68 1.97 9.63
C ILE A 77 5.44 2.62 11.00
N GLU A 78 6.42 3.37 11.52
CA GLU A 78 6.29 4.07 12.80
C GLU A 78 5.20 5.16 12.76
N VAL A 79 5.00 5.82 11.62
CA VAL A 79 3.91 6.78 11.42
C VAL A 79 2.56 6.06 11.43
N LEU A 80 2.39 5.01 10.62
CA LEU A 80 1.14 4.23 10.56
C LEU A 80 0.71 3.69 11.93
N ARG A 81 1.67 3.13 12.69
CA ARG A 81 1.43 2.62 14.05
C ARG A 81 1.05 3.71 15.04
N ARG A 82 1.58 4.93 14.87
CA ARG A 82 1.28 6.07 15.74
C ARG A 82 -0.09 6.67 15.47
N GLU A 83 -0.51 6.72 14.21
CA GLU A 83 -1.79 7.30 13.80
C GLU A 83 -3.00 6.44 14.24
N LYS A 84 -2.76 5.20 14.69
CA LYS A 84 -3.79 4.25 15.18
C LYS A 84 -4.96 4.06 14.20
N LEU A 85 -4.63 4.00 12.90
CA LEU A 85 -5.56 3.71 11.80
C LEU A 85 -6.07 2.26 11.82
#